data_AF-A0A662WN64-F1
#
_entry.id   AF-A0A662WN64-F1
#
_cell.length_a   1.000
_cell.length_b   1.000
_cell.length_c   1.000
_cell.angle_alpha   90.00
_cell.angle_beta   90.00
_cell.angle_gamma   90.00
#
_symmetry.space_group_name_H-M   'P 1'
#
loop_
_entity.id
_entity.type
_entity.pdbx_description
1 polymer ?
#
loop_
_entity_poly.entity_id
_entity_poly.type
_entity_poly.pdbx_seq_one_letter_code
_entity_poly.pdbx_strand_id
1 'polypeptide(L)'
;MMMDGRRKSSKKKDATVRNTFSAFLREHTAGTSKAGLRFDSLAAADITEALIGSFATFLTRDVKFNTAKNMLSNVKRQLRSRTRIFDGKQEWYKELRSTLRKTYSSAAQSTGSKLAESSPLMTVNDLSSIATA
;
A
#
# COMPACT_ATOMS: atom_id res chain seq x y z
N MET A 1 11.91 -20.81 14.26
CA MET A 1 12.04 -19.43 13.77
C MET A 1 11.86 -19.42 12.26
N MET A 2 10.72 -18.94 11.74
CA MET A 2 10.53 -18.82 10.29
C MET A 2 11.17 -17.51 9.82
N MET A 3 12.27 -17.60 9.06
CA MET A 3 12.83 -16.45 8.35
C MET A 3 11.86 -16.02 7.25
N ASP A 4 11.22 -14.87 7.43
CA ASP A 4 10.35 -14.21 6.46
C ASP A 4 11.22 -13.84 5.23
N GLY A 5 11.28 -14.74 4.25
CA GLY A 5 12.05 -14.62 3.00
C GLY A 5 11.55 -13.53 2.04
N ARG A 6 11.13 -12.38 2.55
CA ARG A 6 10.74 -11.24 1.71
C ARG A 6 12.00 -10.58 1.14
N ARG A 7 12.11 -10.62 -0.19
CA ARG A 7 13.05 -9.80 -0.98
C ARG A 7 13.15 -8.40 -0.38
N LYS A 8 14.37 -7.96 -0.05
CA LYS A 8 14.65 -6.56 0.34
C LYS A 8 14.15 -5.66 -0.78
N SER A 9 13.23 -4.75 -0.45
CA SER A 9 12.84 -3.68 -1.36
C SER A 9 14.07 -2.80 -1.66
N SER A 10 14.16 -2.25 -2.87
CA SER A 10 15.27 -1.36 -3.19
C SER A 10 15.17 -0.06 -2.37
N LYS A 11 16.31 0.45 -1.89
CA LYS A 11 16.37 1.68 -1.07
C LYS A 11 15.61 2.86 -1.72
N LYS A 12 15.63 2.94 -3.05
CA LYS A 12 14.89 3.96 -3.83
C LYS A 12 13.37 3.81 -3.69
N LYS A 13 12.83 2.58 -3.82
CA LYS A 13 11.38 2.33 -3.67
C LYS A 13 10.89 2.67 -2.27
N ASP A 14 11.69 2.38 -1.25
CA ASP A 14 11.34 2.69 0.14
C ASP A 14 11.32 4.20 0.39
N ALA A 15 12.29 4.94 -0.15
CA ALA A 15 12.31 6.40 -0.08
C ALA A 15 11.10 7.03 -0.81
N THR A 16 10.74 6.55 -2.00
CA THR A 16 9.54 7.02 -2.71
C THR A 16 8.29 6.84 -1.86
N VAL A 17 8.10 5.66 -1.26
CA VAL A 17 6.94 5.39 -0.40
C VAL A 17 6.91 6.32 0.81
N ARG A 18 8.05 6.56 1.47
CA ARG A 18 8.14 7.51 2.60
C ARG A 18 7.82 8.95 2.17
N ASN A 19 8.28 9.36 1.00
CA ASN A 19 8.00 10.68 0.45
C ASN A 19 6.51 10.85 0.14
N THR A 20 5.88 9.86 -0.51
CA THR A 20 4.43 9.86 -0.77
C THR A 20 3.63 9.90 0.52
N PHE A 21 4.01 9.10 1.52
CA PHE A 21 3.35 9.11 2.83
C PHE A 21 3.53 10.46 3.55
N SER A 22 4.70 11.08 3.46
CA SER A 22 4.95 12.40 4.04
C SER A 22 4.15 13.51 3.34
N ALA A 23 3.95 13.40 2.02
CA ALA A 23 3.07 14.31 1.29
C ALA A 23 1.62 14.18 1.76
N PHE A 24 1.14 12.94 1.94
CA PHE A 24 -0.15 12.65 2.56
C PHE A 24 -0.26 13.28 3.96
N LEU A 25 0.72 13.07 4.84
CA LEU A 25 0.69 13.63 6.20
C LEU A 25 0.58 15.15 6.16
N ARG A 26 1.36 15.82 5.30
CA ARG A 26 1.32 17.27 5.17
C ARG A 26 -0.06 17.79 4.75
N GLU A 27 -0.73 17.10 3.84
CA GLU A 27 -2.11 17.46 3.43
C GLU A 27 -3.12 17.14 4.53
N HIS A 28 -3.02 15.94 5.12
CA HIS A 28 -3.99 15.44 6.09
C HIS A 28 -3.94 16.16 7.44
N THR A 29 -2.76 16.68 7.83
CA THR A 29 -2.58 17.45 9.07
C THR A 29 -2.50 18.95 8.84
N ALA A 30 -2.75 19.42 7.60
CA ALA A 30 -2.82 20.84 7.28
C ALA A 30 -3.84 21.55 8.18
N GLY A 31 -3.45 22.64 8.83
CA GLY A 31 -4.32 23.40 9.73
C GLY A 31 -4.51 22.79 11.14
N THR A 32 -3.81 21.70 11.46
CA THR A 32 -3.79 21.13 12.82
C THR A 32 -2.51 21.49 13.57
N SER A 33 -2.48 21.27 14.89
CA SER A 33 -1.26 21.41 15.71
C SER A 33 -0.13 20.43 15.33
N LYS A 34 -0.43 19.46 14.45
CA LYS A 34 0.50 18.46 13.93
C LYS A 34 0.87 18.71 12.46
N ALA A 35 0.70 19.95 11.98
CA ALA A 35 1.10 20.35 10.63
C ALA A 35 2.59 20.07 10.38
N GLY A 36 2.92 19.57 9.18
CA GLY A 36 4.31 19.32 8.78
C GLY A 36 4.91 18.00 9.28
N LEU A 37 4.11 17.11 9.87
CA LEU A 37 4.54 15.75 10.19
C LEU A 37 5.10 15.02 8.97
N ARG A 38 6.21 14.33 9.18
CA ARG A 38 6.89 13.49 8.18
C ARG A 38 6.89 12.04 8.64
N PHE A 39 7.08 11.13 7.68
CA PHE A 39 7.10 9.69 7.96
C PHE A 39 8.04 9.32 9.12
N ASP A 40 9.26 9.87 9.13
CA ASP A 40 10.26 9.53 10.15
C ASP A 40 9.93 10.15 11.53
N SER A 41 9.17 11.24 11.57
CA SER A 41 8.82 11.97 12.80
C SER A 41 7.54 11.47 13.50
N LEU A 42 6.85 10.49 12.93
CA LEU A 42 5.62 9.93 13.53
C LEU A 42 5.89 9.23 14.86
N ALA A 43 5.18 9.62 15.92
CA ALA A 43 5.17 8.83 17.14
C ALA A 43 4.34 7.56 16.95
N ALA A 44 4.61 6.51 17.74
CA ALA A 44 3.84 5.27 17.69
C ALA A 44 2.33 5.50 17.92
N ALA A 45 1.98 6.45 18.78
CA ALA A 45 0.61 6.85 19.09
C ALA A 45 -0.11 7.53 17.91
N ASP A 46 0.63 8.15 16.98
CA ASP A 46 0.05 8.75 15.78
C ASP A 46 -0.26 7.71 14.69
N ILE A 47 0.37 6.53 14.77
CA ILE A 47 0.19 5.46 13.79
C ILE A 47 -1.03 4.62 14.18
N THR A 48 -2.21 5.08 13.76
CA THR A 48 -3.50 4.43 14.01
C THR A 48 -4.06 3.74 12.76
N GLU A 49 -5.01 2.82 12.95
CA GLU A 49 -5.73 2.20 11.83
C GLU A 49 -6.43 3.24 10.94
N ALA A 50 -7.01 4.27 11.57
CA ALA A 50 -7.64 5.40 10.88
C ALA A 50 -6.65 6.15 9.98
N LEU A 51 -5.42 6.42 10.46
CA LEU A 51 -4.39 7.07 9.65
C LEU A 51 -4.04 6.23 8.40
N ILE A 52 -3.91 4.92 8.57
CA ILE A 52 -3.61 4.00 7.46
C ILE A 52 -4.79 3.92 6.48
N GLY A 53 -6.02 3.97 6.98
CA GLY A 53 -7.23 4.10 6.17
C GLY A 53 -7.25 5.37 5.35
N SER A 54 -7.02 6.52 5.98
CA SER A 54 -6.92 7.83 5.30
C SER A 54 -5.84 7.83 4.23
N PHE A 55 -4.69 7.22 4.50
CA PHE A 55 -3.63 7.06 3.49
C PHE A 55 -4.08 6.19 2.32
N ALA A 56 -4.81 5.10 2.57
CA ALA A 56 -5.35 4.26 1.49
C ALA A 56 -6.33 5.03 0.60
N THR A 57 -7.19 5.87 1.20
CA THR A 57 -8.07 6.78 0.46
C THR A 57 -7.28 7.79 -0.36
N PHE A 58 -6.24 8.40 0.21
CA PHE A 58 -5.36 9.32 -0.51
C PHE A 58 -4.76 8.67 -1.77
N LEU A 59 -4.34 7.41 -1.70
CA LEU A 59 -3.81 6.68 -2.86
C LEU A 59 -4.84 6.52 -3.99
N THR A 60 -6.14 6.43 -3.68
CA THR A 60 -7.18 6.24 -4.71
C THR A 60 -7.35 7.41 -5.66
N ARG A 61 -6.86 8.61 -5.30
CA ARG A 61 -6.97 9.82 -6.13
C ARG A 61 -6.10 9.75 -7.38
N ASP A 62 -4.80 9.56 -7.21
CA ASP A 62 -3.82 9.74 -8.30
C ASP A 62 -2.90 8.52 -8.53
N VAL A 63 -3.07 7.44 -7.78
CA VAL A 63 -2.17 6.28 -7.85
C VAL A 63 -2.90 5.09 -8.46
N LYS A 64 -2.28 4.43 -9.44
CA LYS A 64 -2.81 3.17 -10.01
C LYS A 64 -2.90 2.08 -8.95
N PHE A 65 -3.92 1.22 -9.02
CA PHE A 65 -4.19 0.16 -8.03
C PHE A 65 -2.96 -0.67 -7.65
N ASN A 66 -2.20 -1.20 -8.62
CA ASN A 66 -1.02 -2.01 -8.33
C ASN A 66 0.05 -1.24 -7.56
N THR A 67 0.25 0.04 -7.89
CA THR A 67 1.15 0.93 -7.18
C THR A 67 0.64 1.20 -5.77
N ALA A 68 -0.66 1.50 -5.61
CA ALA A 68 -1.28 1.73 -4.30
C ALA A 68 -1.17 0.50 -3.38
N LYS A 69 -1.45 -0.70 -3.91
CA LYS A 69 -1.28 -1.98 -3.20
C LYS A 69 0.16 -2.19 -2.72
N ASN A 70 1.12 -1.88 -3.58
CA ASN A 70 2.54 -2.00 -3.25
C ASN A 70 2.97 -0.97 -2.21
N MET A 71 2.53 0.28 -2.34
CA MET A 71 2.78 1.36 -1.38
C MET A 71 2.22 0.99 0.00
N LEU A 72 0.96 0.57 0.09
CA LEU A 72 0.32 0.18 1.35
C LEU A 72 1.04 -1.00 2.04
N SER A 73 1.49 -1.97 1.26
CA SER A 73 2.25 -3.12 1.78
C SER A 73 3.65 -2.70 2.28
N ASN A 74 4.27 -1.74 1.61
CA ASN A 74 5.58 -1.21 1.99
C ASN A 74 5.48 -0.31 3.24
N VAL A 75 4.49 0.57 3.32
CA VAL A 75 4.19 1.37 4.52
C VAL A 75 3.99 0.48 5.74
N LYS A 76 3.14 -0.56 5.63
CA LYS A 76 2.97 -1.56 6.69
C LYS A 76 4.30 -2.18 7.10
N ARG A 77 5.13 -2.61 6.16
CA ARG A 77 6.44 -3.22 6.46
C ARG A 77 7.34 -2.27 7.25
N GLN A 78 7.41 -1.00 6.85
CA GLN A 78 8.26 -0.01 7.51
C GLN A 78 7.72 0.38 8.89
N LEU A 79 6.40 0.50 9.03
CA LEU A 79 5.76 0.90 10.30
C LEU A 79 5.62 -0.24 11.30
N ARG A 80 5.66 -1.51 10.90
CA ARG A 80 5.55 -2.67 11.81
C ARG A 80 6.58 -2.67 12.94
N SER A 81 7.76 -2.10 12.71
CA SER A 81 8.79 -1.97 13.76
C SER A 81 8.52 -0.83 14.76
N ARG A 82 7.58 0.06 14.45
CA ARG A 82 7.29 1.31 15.19
C ARG A 82 5.95 1.31 15.91
N THR A 83 5.06 0.38 15.58
CA THR A 83 3.70 0.32 16.13
C THR A 83 3.20 -1.12 16.22
N ARG A 84 2.32 -1.36 17.19
CA ARG A 84 1.70 -2.67 17.45
C ARG A 84 0.35 -2.86 16.74
N ILE A 85 -0.16 -1.85 16.02
CA ILE A 85 -1.44 -1.99 15.28
C ILE A 85 -1.40 -3.08 14.20
N PHE A 86 -0.19 -3.51 13.80
CA PHE A 86 0.04 -4.58 12.84
C PHE A 86 0.37 -5.93 13.50
N ASP A 87 0.19 -6.07 14.80
CA ASP A 87 0.36 -7.32 15.52
C ASP A 87 -0.98 -8.07 15.63
N GLY A 88 -0.93 -9.40 15.75
CA GLY A 88 -2.13 -10.23 15.89
C GLY A 88 -2.99 -10.38 14.63
N LYS A 89 -4.30 -10.63 14.84
CA LYS A 89 -5.28 -10.84 13.77
C LYS A 89 -5.66 -9.51 13.12
N GLN A 90 -5.15 -9.27 11.93
CA GLN A 90 -5.31 -8.00 11.20
C GLN A 90 -6.51 -8.04 10.26
N GLU A 91 -7.70 -8.38 10.77
CA GLU A 91 -8.94 -8.39 9.98
C GLU A 91 -9.23 -7.00 9.39
N TRP A 92 -9.05 -5.94 10.18
CA TRP A 92 -9.16 -4.55 9.72
C TRP A 92 -8.29 -4.27 8.49
N TYR A 93 -7.06 -4.80 8.45
CA TYR A 93 -6.13 -4.56 7.33
C TYR A 93 -6.53 -5.38 6.10
N LYS A 94 -7.11 -6.57 6.29
CA LYS A 94 -7.68 -7.37 5.19
C LYS A 94 -8.89 -6.67 4.60
N GLU A 95 -9.79 -6.16 5.44
CA GLU A 95 -10.96 -5.38 5.04
C GLU A 95 -10.53 -4.12 4.29
N LEU A 96 -9.55 -3.37 4.80
CA LEU A 96 -9.00 -2.20 4.12
C LEU A 96 -8.53 -2.52 2.70
N ARG A 97 -7.81 -3.63 2.51
CA ARG A 97 -7.33 -4.05 1.18
C ARG A 97 -8.47 -4.50 0.27
N SER A 98 -9.48 -5.16 0.82
CA SER A 98 -10.69 -5.56 0.10
C SER A 98 -11.46 -4.34 -0.38
N THR A 99 -11.69 -3.37 0.51
CA THR A 99 -12.33 -2.09 0.20
C THR A 99 -11.55 -1.32 -0.85
N LEU A 100 -10.21 -1.22 -0.71
CA LEU A 100 -9.36 -0.58 -1.71
C LEU A 100 -9.57 -1.20 -3.09
N ARG A 101 -9.55 -2.54 -3.20
CA ARG A 101 -9.80 -3.23 -4.47
C ARG A 101 -11.18 -2.92 -5.03
N LYS A 102 -12.22 -2.92 -4.19
CA LYS A 102 -13.59 -2.58 -4.60
C LYS A 102 -13.66 -1.15 -5.14
N THR A 103 -13.11 -0.16 -4.44
CA THR A 103 -13.09 1.24 -4.86
C THR A 103 -12.45 1.43 -6.23
N TYR A 104 -11.27 0.83 -6.46
CA TYR A 104 -10.65 0.90 -7.79
C TYR A 104 -11.46 0.17 -8.85
N SER A 105 -12.11 -0.95 -8.51
CA SER A 105 -12.94 -1.71 -9.46
C SER A 105 -14.18 -0.92 -9.87
N SER A 106 -14.85 -0.28 -8.91
CA SER A 106 -15.99 0.59 -9.18
C SER A 106 -15.59 1.83 -10.00
N ALA A 107 -14.44 2.45 -9.68
CA ALA A 107 -13.91 3.56 -10.47
C ALA A 107 -13.60 3.12 -11.91
N ALA A 108 -12.92 1.99 -12.08
CA ALA A 108 -12.60 1.42 -13.38
C ALA A 108 -13.86 1.13 -14.22
N GLN A 109 -14.90 0.53 -13.61
CA GLN A 109 -16.19 0.30 -14.24
C GLN A 109 -16.88 1.61 -14.65
N SER A 110 -16.86 2.63 -13.80
CA SER A 110 -17.48 3.93 -14.10
C SER A 110 -16.80 4.68 -15.25
N THR A 111 -15.49 4.50 -15.42
CA THR A 111 -14.68 5.16 -16.46
C THR A 111 -14.52 4.29 -17.72
N GLY A 112 -15.15 3.10 -17.76
CA GLY A 112 -15.00 2.14 -18.88
C GLY A 112 -13.57 1.60 -19.04
N SER A 113 -12.70 1.81 -18.05
CA SER A 113 -11.30 1.42 -18.09
C SER A 113 -11.12 0.05 -17.44
N LYS A 114 -10.30 -0.83 -18.02
CA LYS A 114 -9.92 -2.06 -17.32
C LYS A 114 -9.02 -1.69 -16.15
N LEU A 115 -9.36 -2.18 -14.96
CA LEU A 115 -8.41 -2.22 -13.85
C LEU A 115 -7.20 -2.95 -14.41
N ALA A 116 -6.01 -2.31 -14.44
CA ALA A 116 -4.83 -2.91 -15.01
C ALA A 116 -4.46 -4.16 -14.19
N GLU A 117 -5.12 -5.28 -14.50
CA GLU A 117 -4.77 -6.61 -14.09
C GLU A 117 -3.32 -6.76 -14.54
N SER A 118 -2.43 -7.02 -13.58
CA SER A 118 -1.14 -7.58 -13.95
C SER A 118 -1.39 -8.75 -14.88
N SER A 119 -0.53 -8.87 -15.90
CA SER A 119 -0.59 -9.88 -16.95
C SER A 119 -1.12 -11.22 -16.43
N PRO A 120 -1.96 -11.92 -17.22
CA PRO A 120 -2.55 -13.19 -16.81
C PRO A 120 -1.49 -14.09 -16.18
N LEU A 121 -1.86 -14.77 -15.09
CA LEU A 121 -1.02 -15.81 -14.49
C LEU A 121 -0.60 -16.74 -15.63
N MET A 122 0.71 -16.81 -15.94
CA MET A 122 1.21 -17.90 -16.78
C MET A 122 0.74 -19.20 -16.14
N THR A 123 -0.11 -19.91 -16.86
CA THR A 123 -0.48 -21.26 -16.52
C THR A 123 0.71 -22.17 -16.79
N VAL A 124 0.75 -23.36 -16.21
CA VAL A 124 1.83 -24.33 -16.48
C VAL A 124 1.95 -24.64 -17.98
N ASN A 125 0.84 -24.52 -18.73
CA ASN A 125 0.82 -24.66 -20.19
C ASN A 125 1.57 -23.54 -20.94
N ASP A 126 1.68 -22.33 -20.36
CA ASP A 126 2.44 -21.23 -20.95
C ASP A 126 3.96 -21.45 -20.80
N LEU A 127 4.39 -22.24 -19.81
CA LEU A 127 5.79 -22.63 -19.61
C LEU A 127 6.24 -23.73 -20.58
N SER A 128 5.37 -24.67 -20.94
CA SER A 128 5.69 -25.74 -21.90
C SER A 128 5.92 -25.22 -23.32
N SER A 129 5.26 -24.12 -23.70
CA SER A 129 5.41 -23.53 -25.04
C SER A 129 6.74 -22.80 -25.23
N ILE A 130 7.38 -22.34 -24.15
CA ILE A 130 8.68 -21.65 -24.20
C ILE A 130 9.84 -22.65 -24.21
N ALA A 131 9.67 -23.83 -23.63
CA ALA A 131 10.69 -24.87 -23.58
C ALA A 131 10.86 -25.65 -24.91
N THR A 132 10.03 -25.35 -25.92
CA THR A 132 10.02 -26.08 -27.21
C THR A 132 10.26 -25.17 -28.42
N ALA A 133 10.86 -23.99 -28.23
CA ALA A 133 11.29 -23.08 -29.29
C ALA A 133 12.82 -22.98 -29.35
#